data_AF-A0A4R3MQH9-F1
#
_entry.id   AF-A0A4R3MQH9-F1
#
_cell.length_a   1.000
_cell.length_b   1.000
_cell.length_c   1.000
_cell.angle_alpha   90.00
_cell.angle_beta   90.00
_cell.angle_gamma   90.00
#
_symmetry.space_group_name_H-M   'P 1'
#
loop_
_entity.id
_entity.type
_entity.pdbx_description
1 polymer ?
#
loop_
_entity_poly.entity_id
_entity_poly.type
_entity_poly.pdbx_seq_one_letter_code
_entity_poly.pdbx_strand_id
1 'polypeptide(L)' 'MKSVKKECMLSLKEKILKKQKEMYVSANEFGIKSNQTLTASQELDQLINMYLKNKIEEAKNF' A
#
# COMPACT_ATOMS: atom_id res chain seq x y z
N MET A 1 -2.36 -9.92 -34.04
CA MET A 1 -1.82 -10.29 -32.72
C MET A 1 -2.33 -9.28 -31.69
N LYS A 2 -3.15 -9.69 -30.71
CA LYS A 2 -3.59 -8.79 -29.64
C LYS A 2 -2.59 -8.93 -28.48
N SER A 3 -1.83 -7.88 -28.22
CA SER A 3 -0.85 -7.82 -27.13
C SER A 3 -1.56 -8.00 -25.79
N VAL A 4 -1.34 -9.14 -25.13
CA VAL A 4 -1.77 -9.38 -23.76
C VAL A 4 -0.96 -8.44 -22.88
N LYS A 5 -1.61 -7.39 -22.35
CA LYS A 5 -1.03 -6.54 -21.32
C LYS A 5 -0.68 -7.45 -20.14
N LYS A 6 0.61 -7.71 -19.94
CA LYS A 6 1.13 -8.38 -18.76
C LYS A 6 0.88 -7.45 -17.57
N GLU A 7 -0.26 -7.60 -16.90
CA GLU A 7 -0.51 -6.96 -15.61
C GLU A 7 0.54 -7.50 -14.64
N CYS A 8 1.59 -6.71 -14.41
CA CYS A 8 2.59 -7.06 -13.41
C CYS A 8 1.92 -6.87 -12.04
N MET A 9 1.54 -7.97 -11.41
CA MET A 9 0.91 -7.98 -10.10
C MET A 9 1.94 -7.47 -9.08
N LEU A 10 1.72 -6.28 -8.53
CA LEU A 10 2.62 -5.70 -7.52
C LEU A 10 2.67 -6.58 -6.28
N SER A 11 3.88 -6.79 -5.76
CA SER A 11 4.08 -7.39 -4.43
C SER A 11 3.47 -6.52 -3.34
N LEU A 12 3.20 -7.11 -2.17
CA LEU A 12 2.65 -6.38 -1.04
C LEU A 12 3.56 -5.21 -0.60
N LYS A 13 4.87 -5.41 -0.64
CA LYS A 13 5.86 -4.35 -0.34
C LYS A 13 5.78 -3.19 -1.32
N GLU A 14 5.62 -3.48 -2.62
CA GLU A 14 5.47 -2.44 -3.64
C GLU A 14 4.14 -1.69 -3.49
N LYS A 15 3.07 -2.38 -3.11
CA LYS A 15 1.77 -1.74 -2.81
C LYS A 15 1.89 -0.78 -1.63
N ILE A 16 2.60 -1.16 -0.56
CA ILE A 16 2.88 -0.29 0.59
C ILE A 16 3.63 0.96 0.13
N LEU A 17 4.74 0.79 -0.60
CA LEU A 17 5.54 1.93 -1.07
C LEU A 17 4.75 2.87 -2.00
N LYS A 18 3.91 2.31 -2.87
CA LYS A 18 3.03 3.10 -3.74
C LYS A 18 2.03 3.91 -2.93
N LYS A 19 1.32 3.28 -1.99
CA LYS A 19 0.30 3.94 -1.17
C LYS A 19 0.91 4.97 -0.22
N GLN A 20 2.12 4.73 0.28
CA GLN A 20 2.88 5.71 1.06
C GLN A 20 3.17 6.98 0.25
N LYS A 21 3.62 6.84 -1.01
CA LYS A 21 3.81 7.99 -1.90
C LYS A 21 2.51 8.76 -2.15
N GLU A 22 1.40 8.05 -2.38
CA GLU A 22 0.08 8.65 -2.59
C GLU A 22 -0.41 9.43 -1.37
N MET A 23 -0.20 8.90 -0.16
CA MET A 23 -0.50 9.61 1.08
C MET A 23 0.35 10.88 1.23
N TYR A 24 1.65 10.82 0.92
CA TYR A 24 2.53 12.00 0.97
C TYR A 24 2.11 13.07 -0.05
N VAL A 25 1.81 12.68 -1.28
CA VAL A 25 1.30 13.60 -2.31
C VAL A 25 0.00 14.24 -1.84
N SER A 26 -0.95 13.45 -1.33
CA SER A 26 -2.22 13.95 -0.82
C SER A 26 -2.05 14.89 0.37
N ALA A 27 -1.13 14.58 1.29
CA ALA A 27 -0.82 15.43 2.43
C ALA A 27 -0.24 16.78 1.99
N ASN A 28 0.60 16.77 0.96
CA ASN A 28 1.21 17.97 0.41
C ASN A 28 0.21 18.83 -0.37
N GLU A 29 -0.71 18.21 -1.11
CA GLU A 29 -1.69 18.91 -1.95
C GLU A 29 -2.93 19.39 -1.18
N PHE A 30 -3.47 18.56 -0.29
CA PHE A 30 -4.75 18.79 0.38
C PHE A 30 -4.61 19.00 1.89
N GLY A 31 -3.43 18.76 2.47
CA GLY A 31 -3.19 18.82 3.90
C GLY A 31 -3.45 17.48 4.62
N ILE A 32 -2.89 17.35 5.83
CA ILE A 32 -2.94 16.10 6.62
C ILE A 32 -4.33 15.74 7.14
N LYS A 33 -5.22 16.72 7.28
CA LYS A 33 -6.60 16.52 7.76
C LYS A 33 -7.61 16.33 6.63
N SER A 34 -7.16 16.37 5.37
CA SER A 34 -8.07 16.14 4.25
C SER A 34 -8.56 14.70 4.23
N ASN A 35 -9.79 14.50 3.75
CA ASN A 35 -10.33 13.16 3.61
C ASN A 35 -9.46 12.29 2.69
N GLN A 36 -8.87 12.88 1.64
CA GLN A 36 -7.97 12.18 0.73
C GLN A 36 -6.74 11.62 1.46
N THR A 37 -6.08 12.45 2.26
CA THR A 37 -4.90 12.03 3.03
C THR A 37 -5.27 11.00 4.09
N LEU A 38 -6.41 11.19 4.79
CA LEU A 38 -6.88 10.26 5.80
C LEU A 38 -7.21 8.89 5.20
N THR A 39 -7.90 8.85 4.06
CA THR A 39 -8.19 7.61 3.34
C THR A 39 -6.91 6.92 2.91
N ALA A 40 -5.97 7.64 2.27
CA ALA A 40 -4.70 7.06 1.85
C ALA A 40 -3.89 6.52 3.05
N SER A 41 -3.94 7.20 4.20
CA SER A 41 -3.31 6.75 5.45
C SER A 41 -3.95 5.47 5.98
N GLN A 42 -5.28 5.36 5.97
CA GLN A 42 -5.99 4.16 6.43
C GLN A 42 -5.70 2.96 5.53
N GLU A 43 -5.69 3.15 4.21
CA GLU A 43 -5.33 2.10 3.26
C GLU A 43 -3.87 1.66 3.41
N LEU A 44 -2.96 2.61 3.66
CA LEU A 44 -1.56 2.30 3.96
C LEU A 44 -1.43 1.43 5.22
N ASP A 45 -2.14 1.79 6.29
CA ASP A 45 -2.14 1.05 7.55
C ASP A 45 -2.63 -0.40 7.36
N GLN A 46 -3.70 -0.59 6.59
CA GLN A 46 -4.18 -1.93 6.22
C GLN A 46 -3.11 -2.77 5.52
N LEU A 47 -2.41 -2.19 4.53
CA LEU A 47 -1.35 -2.90 3.80
C LEU A 47 -0.18 -3.28 4.72
N ILE A 48 0.23 -2.38 5.62
CA ILE A 48 1.27 -2.64 6.62
C ILE A 48 0.83 -3.76 7.56
N ASN A 49 -0.40 -3.71 8.06
CA ASN A 49 -0.96 -4.75 8.92
C ASN A 49 -0.99 -6.12 8.24
N MET A 50 -1.32 -6.19 6.95
CA MET A 50 -1.24 -7.44 6.18
C MET A 50 0.21 -7.94 6.10
N TYR A 51 1.17 -7.05 5.84
CA TYR A 51 2.58 -7.44 5.74
C TYR A 51 3.11 -7.98 7.08
N LEU A 52 2.80 -7.30 8.18
CA LEU A 52 3.19 -7.72 9.53
C LEU A 52 2.56 -9.06 9.90
N LYS A 53 1.27 -9.27 9.60
CA LYS A 53 0.60 -10.57 9.81
C LYS A 53 1.32 -11.69 9.06
N ASN A 54 1.65 -11.48 7.79
CA ASN A 54 2.38 -12.48 7.00
C ASN A 54 3.75 -12.80 7.62
N LYS A 55 4.48 -11.78 8.12
CA LYS A 55 5.78 -11.99 8.80
C LYS A 55 5.67 -12.72 10.12
N ILE A 56 4.62 -12.45 10.89
CA ILE A 56 4.36 -13.19 12.13
C ILE A 56 4.03 -14.65 11.83
N GLU A 57 3.21 -14.92 10.82
CA GLU A 57 2.88 -16.30 10.42
C GLU A 57 4.10 -17.05 9.86
N GLU A 58 4.95 -16.39 9.06
CA GLU A 58 6.23 -16.97 8.65
C GLU A 58 7.07 -17.38 9.86
N ALA A 59 7.16 -16.52 10.89
CA ALA A 59 7.97 -16.78 12.09
C ALA A 59 7.40 -17.87 13.02
N LYS A 60 6.08 -18.09 13.04
CA LYS A 60 5.45 -19.16 13.82
C LYS A 60 5.67 -20.56 13.23
N ASN A 61 5.98 -20.63 11.94
CA ASN A 61 6.17 -21.88 11.21
C ASN A 61 7.63 -22.38 11.23
N PHE A 62 8.48 -21.77 12.06
CA PHE A 62 9.86 -22.19 12.38
C PHE A 62 9.96 -22.59 13.86
#